data_AF-A0A1D3UR77-F1
#
_entry.id   AF-A0A1D3UR77-F1
#
_cell.length_a   1.000
_cell.length_b   1.000
_cell.length_c   1.000
_cell.angle_alpha   90.00
_cell.angle_beta   90.00
_cell.angle_gamma   90.00
#
_symmetry.space_group_name_H-M   'P 1'
#
loop_
_entity.id
_entity.type
_entity.pdbx_description
1 polymer ?
#
loop_
_entity_poly.entity_id
_entity_poly.type
_entity_poly.pdbx_seq_one_letter_code
_entity_poly.pdbx_strand_id
1 'polypeptide(L)'
;MKRKFFCVLAVVGIFFSTEVFAGMYFKTWCGVEGMTVGPECFENWCDFNEYLQELNEAYCDGQRGKIDWVSDRAVELDFSL
;
A
#
# COMPACT_ATOMS: atom_id res chain seq x y z
N MET A 1 -5.99 11.44 31.70
CA MET A 1 -4.51 11.58 31.63
C MET A 1 -4.02 10.67 30.51
N LYS A 2 -3.89 11.17 29.28
CA LYS A 2 -2.66 11.68 28.62
C LYS A 2 -1.46 10.71 28.68
N ARG A 3 -1.03 10.25 27.49
CA ARG A 3 0.33 9.91 26.98
C ARG A 3 0.38 8.49 26.35
N LYS A 4 0.96 8.22 25.17
CA LYS A 4 1.77 8.97 24.18
C LYS A 4 1.75 8.19 22.84
N PHE A 5 1.81 8.95 21.75
CA PHE A 5 2.13 8.53 20.38
C PHE A 5 3.28 7.50 20.35
N PHE A 6 3.04 6.33 19.75
CA PHE A 6 4.10 5.53 19.16
C PHE A 6 4.20 5.92 17.69
N CYS A 7 5.16 6.80 17.40
CA CYS A 7 5.59 7.11 16.04
C CYS A 7 6.11 5.83 15.40
N VAL A 8 5.32 5.22 14.51
CA VAL A 8 5.85 4.26 13.55
C VAL A 8 6.53 5.06 12.44
N LEU A 9 7.78 5.42 12.69
CA LEU A 9 8.70 5.89 11.66
C LEU A 9 9.16 4.65 10.89
N ALA A 10 8.35 4.23 9.91
CA ALA A 10 8.81 3.30 8.89
C ALA A 10 9.68 4.08 7.89
N VAL A 11 10.94 4.31 8.24
CA VAL A 11 11.95 4.73 7.27
C VAL A 11 12.34 3.48 6.50
N VAL A 12 11.61 3.20 5.41
CA VAL A 12 12.01 2.19 4.42
C VAL A 12 13.23 2.77 3.70
N GLY A 13 14.41 2.21 3.97
CA GLY A 13 15.64 2.55 3.27
C GLY A 13 15.51 2.19 1.80
N ILE A 14 15.43 3.20 0.94
CA ILE A 14 15.32 3.04 -0.51
C ILE A 14 16.71 2.69 -1.04
N PHE A 15 16.92 1.41 -1.37
CA PHE A 15 17.97 1.01 -2.30
C PHE A 15 17.54 1.43 -3.71
N PHE A 16 18.35 2.24 -4.37
CA PHE A 16 18.11 2.72 -5.73
C PHE A 16 18.33 1.57 -6.73
N SER A 17 17.24 0.95 -7.22
CA SER A 17 17.18 0.41 -8.59
C SER A 17 16.06 1.15 -9.32
N THR A 18 16.34 1.64 -10.52
CA THR A 18 15.38 2.36 -11.38
C THR A 18 14.39 1.38 -12.02
N GLU A 19 13.72 0.59 -11.19
CA GLU A 19 12.61 -0.26 -11.61
C GLU A 19 11.37 0.62 -11.60
N VAL A 20 10.78 0.81 -12.79
CA VAL A 20 9.45 1.43 -12.92
C VAL A 20 8.47 0.46 -12.28
N PHE A 21 8.26 0.58 -10.97
CA PHE A 21 7.25 -0.20 -10.27
C PHE A 21 5.88 0.22 -10.80
N ALA A 22 5.09 -0.75 -11.28
CA ALA A 22 3.76 -0.45 -11.77
C ALA A 22 2.88 -0.12 -10.56
N GLY A 23 2.71 1.17 -10.29
CA GLY A 23 1.77 1.61 -9.27
C GLY A 23 0.35 1.14 -9.62
N MET A 24 -0.44 0.82 -8.61
CA MET A 24 -1.85 0.49 -8.72
C MET A 24 -2.67 1.42 -7.83
N TYR A 25 -3.91 1.70 -8.23
CA TYR A 25 -4.87 2.40 -7.37
C TYR A 25 -5.67 1.40 -6.55
N PHE A 26 -5.95 1.76 -5.30
CA PHE A 26 -6.82 0.98 -4.42
C PHE A 26 -7.87 1.85 -3.75
N LYS A 27 -8.97 1.21 -3.34
CA LYS A 27 -10.02 1.76 -2.49
C LYS A 27 -10.37 0.76 -1.40
N THR A 28 -10.18 1.15 -0.15
CA THR A 28 -10.51 0.35 1.03
C THR A 28 -12.01 0.23 1.23
N TRP A 29 -12.43 -0.73 2.05
CA TRP A 29 -13.85 -0.92 2.35
C TRP A 29 -14.48 0.28 3.07
N CYS A 30 -13.71 1.01 3.88
CA CYS A 30 -14.15 2.23 4.56
C CYS A 30 -14.09 3.48 3.66
N GLY A 31 -13.69 3.34 2.40
CA GLY A 31 -13.75 4.39 1.38
C GLY A 31 -12.48 5.23 1.22
N VAL A 32 -11.36 4.83 1.82
CA VAL A 32 -10.06 5.50 1.62
C VAL A 32 -9.48 5.07 0.27
N GLU A 33 -9.03 6.03 -0.52
CA GLU A 33 -8.42 5.81 -1.84
C GLU A 33 -6.94 6.16 -1.80
N GLY A 34 -6.11 5.42 -2.54
CA GLY A 34 -4.68 5.65 -2.56
C GLY A 34 -3.97 4.92 -3.70
N MET A 35 -2.64 5.02 -3.68
CA MET A 35 -1.75 4.37 -4.63
C MET A 35 -0.78 3.46 -3.88
N THR A 36 -0.46 2.33 -4.47
CA THR A 36 0.45 1.32 -3.90
C THR A 36 1.21 0.60 -5.01
N VAL A 37 2.18 -0.24 -4.65
CA VAL A 37 2.79 -1.23 -5.54
C VAL A 37 1.76 -2.25 -6.04
N GLY A 38 1.93 -2.68 -7.30
CA GLY A 38 1.10 -3.69 -7.94
C GLY A 38 1.46 -5.14 -7.56
N PRO A 39 0.68 -6.12 -8.04
CA PRO A 39 0.90 -7.55 -7.76
C PRO A 39 2.24 -8.07 -8.28
N GLU A 40 2.86 -7.40 -9.26
CA GLU A 40 4.18 -7.75 -9.81
C GLU A 40 5.34 -7.64 -8.80
N CYS A 41 5.13 -6.91 -7.69
CA CYS A 41 6.09 -6.82 -6.60
C CYS A 41 6.05 -8.01 -5.62
N PHE A 42 5.18 -9.00 -5.86
CA PHE A 42 4.95 -10.13 -4.96
C PHE A 42 5.24 -11.46 -5.65
N GLU A 43 5.75 -12.44 -4.89
CA GLU A 43 6.06 -13.77 -5.44
C GLU A 43 4.80 -14.54 -5.84
N ASN A 44 3.68 -14.25 -5.20
CA ASN A 44 2.41 -14.92 -5.44
C ASN A 44 1.21 -14.03 -5.06
N TRP A 45 0.03 -14.44 -5.54
CA TRP A 45 -1.23 -13.73 -5.28
C TRP A 45 -1.68 -13.79 -3.82
N CYS A 46 -1.25 -14.77 -3.02
CA CYS A 46 -1.62 -14.84 -1.61
C CYS A 46 -0.97 -13.71 -0.82
N ASP A 47 0.33 -13.48 -1.04
CA ASP A 47 1.08 -12.41 -0.38
C ASP A 47 0.55 -11.03 -0.77
N PHE A 48 0.23 -10.85 -2.05
CA PHE A 48 -0.42 -9.62 -2.52
C PHE A 48 -1.79 -9.39 -1.87
N ASN A 49 -2.63 -10.44 -1.75
CA ASN A 49 -3.93 -10.31 -1.09
C ASN A 49 -3.80 -10.02 0.40
N GLU A 50 -2.82 -10.60 1.09
CA GLU A 50 -2.56 -10.30 2.51
C GLU A 50 -2.11 -8.84 2.67
N TYR A 51 -1.21 -8.37 1.81
CA TYR A 51 -0.80 -6.97 1.77
C TYR A 51 -1.99 -6.01 1.59
N LEU A 52 -2.92 -6.33 0.69
CA LEU A 52 -4.15 -5.55 0.51
C LEU A 52 -5.04 -5.56 1.77
N GLN A 53 -5.03 -6.64 2.56
CA GLN A 53 -5.73 -6.67 3.85
C GLN A 53 -5.03 -5.81 4.91
N GLU A 54 -3.71 -5.81 4.95
CA GLU A 54 -2.95 -4.92 5.83
C GLU A 54 -3.26 -3.45 5.54
N LEU A 55 -3.44 -3.07 4.26
CA LEU A 55 -3.90 -1.73 3.90
C LEU A 55 -5.29 -1.43 4.47
N ASN A 56 -6.24 -2.37 4.38
CA ASN A 56 -7.55 -2.18 5.02
C ASN A 56 -7.43 -2.02 6.53
N GLU A 57 -6.64 -2.85 7.21
CA GLU A 57 -6.45 -2.74 8.65
C GLU A 57 -5.82 -1.39 9.03
N ALA A 58 -4.83 -0.92 8.26
CA ALA A 58 -4.15 0.33 8.50
C ALA A 58 -5.07 1.55 8.36
N TYR A 59 -5.96 1.55 7.35
CA TYR A 59 -6.83 2.70 7.05
C TYR A 59 -8.22 2.62 7.68
N CYS A 60 -8.70 1.42 8.03
CA CYS A 60 -10.08 1.18 8.48
C CYS A 60 -10.13 0.61 9.91
N ASP A 61 -9.42 1.26 10.84
CA ASP A 61 -9.46 0.97 12.28
C ASP A 61 -9.19 -0.51 12.64
N GLY A 62 -8.22 -1.15 11.97
CA GLY A 62 -7.83 -2.53 12.21
C GLY A 62 -8.79 -3.58 11.63
N GLN A 63 -9.72 -3.18 10.76
CA GLN A 63 -10.67 -4.10 10.15
C GLN A 63 -10.27 -4.52 8.74
N ARG A 64 -10.22 -5.84 8.53
CA ARG A 64 -10.13 -6.47 7.20
C ARG A 64 -11.42 -6.31 6.42
N GLY A 65 -11.33 -6.31 5.09
CA GLY A 65 -12.48 -6.10 4.25
C GLY A 65 -12.19 -6.24 2.76
N LYS A 66 -13.21 -6.00 1.94
CA LYS A 66 -13.04 -5.95 0.49
C LYS A 66 -12.21 -4.73 0.13
N ILE A 67 -11.24 -4.90 -0.75
CA ILE A 67 -10.48 -3.81 -1.36
C ILE A 67 -10.70 -3.84 -2.86
N ASP A 68 -11.15 -2.71 -3.40
CA ASP A 68 -11.27 -2.55 -4.85
C ASP A 68 -9.95 -2.01 -5.39
N TRP A 69 -9.45 -2.58 -6.48
CA TRP A 69 -8.18 -2.17 -7.04
C TRP A 69 -8.11 -2.32 -8.56
N VAL A 70 -7.22 -1.52 -9.17
CA VAL A 70 -7.03 -1.49 -10.63
C VAL A 70 -5.54 -1.47 -10.95
N SER A 71 -5.04 -2.53 -11.60
CA SER A 71 -3.65 -2.66 -12.07
C SER A 71 -3.34 -1.84 -13.31
N ASP A 72 -4.35 -1.51 -14.12
CA ASP A 72 -4.14 -1.07 -15.50
C ASP A 72 -3.80 0.42 -15.63
N ARG A 73 -3.73 1.13 -14.49
CA ARG A 73 -3.18 2.47 -14.45
C ARG A 73 -1.73 2.35 -14.03
N ALA A 74 -0.86 2.03 -14.98
CA ALA A 74 0.57 2.23 -14.79
C ALA A 74 0.77 3.70 -14.42
N VAL A 75 0.95 3.95 -13.14
CA VAL A 75 1.35 5.28 -12.67
C VAL A 75 2.82 5.18 -12.40
N GLU A 76 3.58 5.90 -13.21
CA GLU A 76 4.96 6.22 -12.89
C GLU A 76 4.94 6.97 -11.56
N LEU A 77 5.26 6.25 -10.49
CA LEU A 77 5.52 6.87 -9.20
C LEU A 77 6.88 7.56 -9.33
N ASP A 78 6.84 8.80 -9.83
CA ASP A 78 8.02 9.65 -9.93
C ASP A 78 8.41 10.10 -8.52
N PHE A 79 9.40 9.41 -7.95
CA PHE A 79 10.03 9.76 -6.68
C PHE A 79 11.24 10.68 -6.90
N SER A 80 11.24 11.54 -7.93
CA SER A 80 12.23 12.61 -8.10
C SER A 80 12.19 13.57 -6.90
N LEU A 81 13.11 13.37 -5.97
CA LEU A 81 13.44 14.27 -4.86
C LEU A 81 14.38 15.39 -5.31
#